data_AF-A0A914G760-F1
#
_entry.id   AF-A0A914G760-F1
#
_cell.length_a   1.000
_cell.length_b   1.000
_cell.length_c   1.000
_cell.angle_alpha   90.00
_cell.angle_beta   90.00
_cell.angle_gamma   90.00
#
_symmetry.space_group_name_H-M   'P 1'
#
loop_
_entity.id
_entity.type
_entity.pdbx_description
1 polymer ?
#
loop_
_entity_poly.entity_id
_entity_poly.type
_entity_poly.pdbx_seq_one_letter_code
_entity_poly.pdbx_strand_id
1 'polypeptide(L)'
;MLISRINVIHSQRLRSTYHQTKASWMPRFVRRFLLQYPKSPAYVVVGIATFALFHNYVDHAYKKMTLSKEEFAVYAEHFNAVTRARQKYGHDLYFPFYNDNKAVMPFEKPKTE
;
A
#
# COMPACT_ATOMS: atom_id res chain seq x y z
N MET A 1 -21.01 -65.50 -25.39
CA MET A 1 -19.73 -65.52 -24.65
C MET A 1 -19.22 -64.08 -24.58
N LEU A 2 -19.52 -63.36 -23.49
CA LEU A 2 -19.15 -61.95 -23.32
C LEU A 2 -17.86 -61.87 -22.51
N ILE A 3 -16.74 -61.60 -23.19
CA ILE A 3 -15.45 -61.42 -22.54
C ILE A 3 -15.42 -59.98 -21.99
N SER A 4 -15.64 -59.85 -20.68
CA SER A 4 -15.49 -58.58 -19.97
C SER A 4 -14.01 -58.16 -20.00
N ARG A 5 -13.69 -57.08 -20.71
CA ARG A 5 -12.39 -56.43 -20.61
C ARG A 5 -12.30 -55.72 -19.27
N ILE A 6 -11.64 -56.35 -18.30
CA ILE A 6 -11.26 -55.71 -17.05
C ILE A 6 -10.11 -54.75 -17.42
N ASN A 7 -10.42 -53.47 -17.57
CA ASN A 7 -9.40 -52.42 -17.60
C ASN A 7 -8.79 -52.34 -16.20
N VAL A 8 -7.70 -53.07 -15.99
CA VAL A 8 -6.88 -52.92 -14.79
C VAL A 8 -6.23 -51.54 -14.86
N ILE A 9 -6.85 -50.57 -14.19
CA ILE A 9 -6.27 -49.24 -14.00
C ILE A 9 -5.06 -49.44 -13.09
N HIS A 10 -3.88 -49.56 -13.69
CA HIS A 10 -2.62 -49.56 -12.98
C HIS A 10 -2.39 -48.13 -12.44
N SER A 11 -2.98 -47.81 -11.29
CA SER A 11 -2.58 -46.62 -10.54
C SER A 11 -1.19 -46.91 -9.99
N GLN A 12 -0.15 -46.59 -10.76
CA GLN A 12 1.20 -46.54 -10.26
C GLN A 12 1.24 -45.42 -9.21
N ARG A 13 0.95 -45.76 -7.96
CA ARG A 13 1.15 -44.87 -6.81
C ARG A 13 2.65 -44.74 -6.60
N LEU A 14 3.27 -43.88 -7.41
CA LEU A 14 4.61 -43.39 -7.18
C LEU A 14 4.61 -42.70 -5.82
N ARG A 15 5.28 -43.33 -4.85
CA ARG A 15 5.42 -42.96 -3.43
C ARG A 15 5.84 -41.50 -3.21
N SER A 16 6.26 -40.78 -4.25
CA SER A 16 6.76 -39.41 -4.20
C SER A 16 5.77 -38.31 -4.67
N THR A 17 4.56 -38.65 -5.14
CA THR A 17 3.63 -37.62 -5.66
C THR A 17 2.95 -36.74 -4.60
N TYR A 18 3.15 -37.00 -3.31
CA TYR A 18 2.64 -36.15 -2.23
C TYR A 18 3.26 -34.73 -2.22
N HIS A 19 4.43 -34.55 -2.82
CA HIS A 19 5.14 -33.26 -2.86
C HIS A 19 5.06 -32.53 -4.21
N GLN A 20 4.14 -32.92 -5.11
CA GLN A 20 3.85 -32.08 -6.28
C GLN A 20 3.28 -30.74 -5.78
N THR A 21 4.17 -29.80 -5.54
CA THR A 21 3.83 -28.46 -5.08
C THR A 21 3.16 -27.81 -6.28
N LYS A 22 1.81 -27.77 -6.27
CA LYS A 22 1.03 -27.05 -7.27
C LYS A 22 1.65 -25.67 -7.44
N ALA A 23 1.70 -25.16 -8.68
CA ALA A 23 2.17 -23.82 -8.97
C ALA A 23 1.35 -22.84 -8.11
N SER A 24 1.97 -22.38 -7.02
CA SER A 24 1.38 -21.42 -6.11
C SER A 24 1.70 -20.05 -6.66
N TRP A 25 0.68 -19.21 -6.80
CA TRP A 25 0.85 -17.80 -7.18
C TRP A 25 1.83 -17.07 -6.24
N MET A 26 1.88 -17.47 -4.97
CA MET A 26 2.83 -16.92 -4.00
C MET A 26 4.24 -17.53 -4.19
N PRO A 27 5.29 -16.69 -4.36
CA PRO A 27 6.67 -17.14 -4.42
C PRO A 27 7.08 -17.95 -3.17
N ARG A 28 7.97 -18.93 -3.36
CA ARG A 28 8.40 -19.84 -2.28
C ARG A 28 9.01 -19.12 -1.08
N PHE A 29 9.73 -18.01 -1.30
CA PHE A 29 10.35 -17.25 -0.21
C PHE A 29 9.31 -16.51 0.64
N VAL A 30 8.29 -15.91 0.03
CA VAL A 30 7.20 -15.23 0.75
C VAL A 30 6.43 -16.23 1.61
N ARG A 31 6.12 -17.41 1.05
CA ARG A 31 5.47 -18.49 1.80
C ARG A 31 6.28 -18.89 3.03
N ARG A 32 7.59 -19.12 2.86
CA ARG A 32 8.49 -19.49 3.96
C ARG A 32 8.54 -18.40 5.03
N PHE A 33 8.65 -17.14 4.61
CA PHE A 33 8.67 -16.00 5.51
C PHE A 33 7.39 -15.86 6.34
N LEU A 34 6.21 -15.97 5.71
CA LEU A 34 4.92 -15.89 6.41
C LEU A 34 4.70 -17.04 7.39
N LEU A 35 5.17 -18.25 7.05
CA LEU A 35 5.10 -19.41 7.96
C LEU A 35 6.07 -19.28 9.13
N GLN A 36 7.28 -18.74 8.90
CA GLN A 36 8.28 -18.52 9.94
C GLN A 36 7.90 -17.34 10.86
N TYR A 37 7.24 -16.32 10.32
CA TYR A 37 6.83 -15.12 11.03
C TYR A 37 5.32 -14.85 10.85
N PRO A 38 4.45 -15.58 11.57
CA PRO A 38 3.00 -15.45 11.41
C PRO A 38 2.45 -14.07 11.78
N LYS A 39 3.17 -13.31 12.62
CA LYS A 39 2.79 -11.93 13.00
C LYS A 39 3.26 -10.86 11.99
N SER A 40 4.07 -11.22 11.00
CA SER A 40 4.62 -10.25 10.04
C SER A 40 3.56 -9.45 9.28
N PRO A 41 2.40 -10.01 8.84
CA PRO A 41 1.39 -9.21 8.15
C PRO A 41 0.81 -8.12 9.06
N ALA A 42 0.61 -8.42 10.34
CA ALA A 42 0.11 -7.44 11.30
C ALA A 42 1.08 -6.26 11.44
N TYR A 43 2.39 -6.53 11.56
CA TYR A 43 3.39 -5.47 11.60
C TYR A 43 3.46 -4.65 10.32
N VAL A 44 3.30 -5.28 9.15
CA VAL A 44 3.25 -4.56 7.86
C VAL A 44 2.04 -3.63 7.83
N VAL A 45 0.85 -4.11 8.21
CA VAL A 45 -0.37 -3.29 8.25
C VAL A 45 -0.21 -2.13 9.23
N VAL A 46 0.32 -2.37 10.43
CA VAL A 46 0.59 -1.32 11.41
C VAL A 46 1.61 -0.32 10.87
N GLY A 47 2.66 -0.78 10.18
CA GLY A 47 3.66 0.07 9.55
C GLY A 47 3.04 0.99 8.49
N ILE A 48 2.19 0.44 7.61
CA ILE A 48 1.48 1.20 6.58
C ILE A 48 0.53 2.22 7.23
N ALA A 49 -0.25 1.82 8.23
CA ALA A 49 -1.17 2.72 8.93
C ALA A 49 -0.42 3.86 9.65
N THR A 50 0.69 3.53 10.30
CA THR A 50 1.56 4.51 10.97
C THR A 50 2.13 5.50 9.96
N PHE A 51 2.67 5.00 8.84
CA PHE A 51 3.17 5.85 7.76
C PHE A 51 2.08 6.77 7.20
N ALA A 52 0.87 6.25 6.99
CA ALA A 52 -0.27 7.03 6.54
C ALA A 52 -0.66 8.15 7.53
N LEU A 53 -0.46 7.96 8.84
CA LEU A 53 -0.67 9.03 9.83
C LEU A 53 0.44 10.10 9.77
N PHE A 54 1.69 9.69 9.58
CA PHE A 54 2.84 10.60 9.65
C PHE A 54 3.21 11.29 8.33
N HIS A 55 2.73 10.81 7.18
CA HIS A 55 3.18 11.34 5.87
C HIS A 55 3.00 12.86 5.71
N ASN A 56 1.88 13.43 6.18
CA ASN A 56 1.62 14.87 6.13
C ASN A 56 2.66 15.69 6.91
N TYR A 57 3.12 15.17 8.05
CA TYR A 57 4.14 15.83 8.85
C TYR A 57 5.49 15.81 8.15
N VAL A 58 5.82 14.71 7.46
CA VAL A 58 7.06 14.58 6.69
C VAL A 58 7.08 15.57 5.53
N ASP A 59 5.98 15.67 4.76
CA ASP A 59 5.87 16.65 3.66
C ASP A 59 5.97 18.11 4.17
N HIS A 60 5.29 18.41 5.29
CA HIS A 60 5.36 19.73 5.89
C HIS A 60 6.78 20.07 6.40
N ALA A 61 7.47 19.12 7.02
CA ALA A 61 8.86 19.29 7.46
C ALA A 61 9.81 19.48 6.28
N TYR A 62 9.62 18.72 5.20
CA TYR A 62 10.39 18.87 3.97
C TYR A 62 10.23 20.27 3.37
N LYS A 63 9.00 20.77 3.24
CA LYS A 63 8.71 22.13 2.75
C LYS A 63 9.30 23.21 3.65
N LYS A 64 9.26 23.02 4.97
CA LYS A 64 9.90 23.94 5.92
C LYS A 64 11.40 24.06 5.75
N MET A 65 12.07 22.96 5.36
CA MET A 65 13.52 22.95 5.14
C MET A 65 13.92 23.46 3.75
N THR A 66 13.03 23.37 2.76
CA THR A 66 13.36 23.65 1.35
C THR A 66 12.88 24.99 0.84
N LEU A 67 11.82 25.57 1.40
CA LEU A 67 11.27 26.87 1.00
C LEU A 67 11.97 28.03 1.72
N SER A 68 11.95 29.20 1.08
CA SER A 68 12.30 30.46 1.75
C SER A 68 11.27 30.81 2.83
N LYS A 69 11.64 31.71 3.76
CA LYS A 69 10.76 32.08 4.89
C LYS A 69 9.41 32.65 4.42
N GLU A 70 9.42 33.45 3.36
CA GLU A 70 8.22 34.09 2.81
C GLU A 70 7.32 33.06 2.12
N GLU A 71 7.90 32.21 1.26
CA GLU A 71 7.18 31.12 0.60
C GLU A 71 6.59 30.12 1.61
N PHE A 72 7.32 29.84 2.70
CA PHE A 72 6.81 28.97 3.75
C PHE A 72 5.65 29.59 4.52
N ALA A 73 5.65 30.91 4.74
CA ALA A 73 4.54 31.61 5.40
C ALA A 73 3.25 31.49 4.57
N VAL A 74 3.33 31.73 3.25
CA VAL A 74 2.20 31.56 2.32
C VAL A 74 1.73 30.10 2.29
N TYR A 75 2.66 29.15 2.23
CA TYR A 75 2.34 27.72 2.30
C TYR A 75 1.62 27.35 3.60
N ALA A 76 2.09 27.86 4.75
CA ALA A 76 1.52 27.56 6.06
C ALA A 76 0.10 28.11 6.20
N GLU A 77 -0.16 29.33 5.73
CA GLU A 77 -1.50 29.91 5.71
C GLU A 77 -2.47 29.08 4.87
N HIS A 78 -2.05 28.71 3.65
CA HIS A 78 -2.85 27.86 2.78
C HIS A 78 -3.13 26.48 3.40
N PHE A 79 -2.10 25.84 3.96
CA PHE A 79 -2.22 24.55 4.63
C PHE A 79 -3.23 24.59 5.80
N ASN A 80 -3.20 25.67 6.60
CA ASN A 80 -4.12 25.87 7.71
C ASN A 80 -5.56 26.11 7.22
N ALA A 81 -5.75 26.92 6.16
CA ALA A 81 -7.05 27.17 5.58
C ALA A 81 -7.71 25.88 5.07
N VAL A 82 -6.94 25.03 4.37
CA VAL A 82 -7.41 23.72 3.90
C VAL A 82 -7.73 22.80 5.07
N THR A 83 -6.87 22.73 6.08
CA THR A 83 -7.11 21.88 7.27
C THR A 83 -8.40 22.29 7.97
N ARG A 84 -8.66 23.60 8.08
CA ARG A 84 -9.90 24.13 8.66
C ARG A 84 -11.13 23.77 7.83
N ALA A 85 -11.03 23.85 6.49
CA ALA A 85 -12.11 23.45 5.59
C ALA A 85 -12.43 21.95 5.72
N ARG A 86 -11.40 21.09 5.80
CA ARG A 86 -11.53 19.64 6.03
C ARG A 86 -12.24 19.35 7.35
N GLN A 87 -11.80 19.98 8.43
CA GLN A 87 -12.39 19.78 9.76
C GLN A 87 -13.84 20.26 9.84
N LYS A 88 -14.16 21.38 9.18
CA LYS A 88 -15.48 22.02 9.28
C LYS A 88 -16.53 21.38 8.37
N TYR A 89 -16.15 21.01 7.16
CA TYR A 89 -17.10 20.57 6.13
C TYR A 89 -16.93 19.10 5.71
N GLY A 90 -15.86 18.43 6.14
CA GLY A 90 -15.57 17.06 5.72
C GLY A 90 -15.20 16.91 4.23
N HIS A 91 -14.92 18.02 3.55
CA HIS A 91 -14.37 18.00 2.18
C HIS A 91 -12.89 17.60 2.21
N ASP A 92 -12.37 16.99 1.14
CA ASP A 92 -10.96 16.58 0.99
C ASP A 92 -10.39 15.72 2.13
N LEU A 93 -11.17 14.76 2.65
CA LEU A 93 -10.61 13.72 3.52
C LEU A 93 -9.55 12.94 2.74
N TYR A 94 -8.36 12.79 3.33
CA TYR A 94 -7.26 12.10 2.68
C TYR A 94 -7.60 10.62 2.50
N PHE A 95 -7.89 10.24 1.27
CA PHE A 95 -7.92 8.86 0.81
C PHE A 95 -6.79 8.66 -0.21
N PRO A 96 -5.85 7.72 0.02
CA PRO A 96 -4.65 7.59 -0.80
C PRO A 96 -4.89 7.32 -2.30
N PHE A 97 -6.11 6.89 -2.69
CA PHE A 97 -6.43 6.52 -4.08
C PHE A 97 -7.66 7.25 -4.67
N TYR A 98 -8.34 8.11 -3.90
CA TYR A 98 -9.63 8.70 -4.29
C TYR A 98 -9.75 10.19 -4.00
N ASN A 99 -8.67 10.83 -3.54
CA ASN A 99 -8.72 12.25 -3.25
C ASN A 99 -8.61 13.06 -4.55
N ASP A 100 -9.70 13.69 -4.98
CA ASP A 100 -9.71 14.80 -5.93
C ASP A 100 -9.02 15.98 -5.24
N ASN A 101 -7.70 15.90 -5.14
CA ASN A 101 -6.91 16.74 -4.26
C ASN A 101 -6.78 18.15 -4.87
N LYS A 102 -7.88 18.93 -4.88
CA LYS A 102 -7.87 20.36 -5.22
C LYS A 102 -7.02 21.17 -4.23
N ALA A 103 -6.73 20.59 -3.07
CA ALA A 103 -5.76 21.10 -2.11
C ALA A 103 -4.30 21.06 -2.62
N VAL A 104 -4.01 20.28 -3.66
CA VAL A 104 -2.79 20.39 -4.47
C VAL A 104 -3.10 21.28 -5.66
N MET A 105 -3.48 22.53 -5.41
CA MET A 105 -3.07 23.55 -6.37
C MET A 105 -1.54 23.42 -6.44
N PRO A 106 -0.92 23.27 -7.62
CA PRO A 106 0.52 23.37 -7.69
C PRO A 106 0.87 24.69 -7.00
N PHE A 107 1.74 24.62 -5.98
CA PHE A 107 2.38 25.81 -5.46
C PHE A 107 3.13 26.41 -6.66
N GLU A 108 2.47 27.32 -7.37
CA GLU A 108 3.10 28.12 -8.40
C GLU A 108 4.06 29.01 -7.63
N LYS A 109 5.33 28.64 -7.65
CA LYS A 109 6.40 29.52 -7.20
C LYS A 109 6.14 30.88 -7.84
N PRO A 110 6.16 31.98 -7.08
CA PRO A 110 6.10 33.29 -7.70
C PRO A 110 7.22 33.35 -8.74
N LYS A 111 6.87 33.72 -9.98
CA LYS A 111 7.85 33.87 -11.05
C LYS A 111 8.83 34.94 -10.59
N THR A 112 10.05 34.53 -10.30
CA THR A 112 11.18 35.46 -10.17
C THR A 112 11.38 36.08 -11.54
N GLU A 113 10.94 37.34 -11.67
CA GLU A 113 11.34 38.24 -12.76
C GLU A 113 12.81 38.64 -12.63
#